data_AF-A0A5P8NE83-F1
#
_entry.id   AF-A0A5P8NE83-F1
#
_cell.length_a   1.000
_cell.length_b   1.000
_cell.length_c   1.000
_cell.angle_alpha   90.00
_cell.angle_beta   90.00
_cell.angle_gamma   90.00
#
_symmetry.space_group_name_H-M   'P 1'
#
loop_
_entity.id
_entity.type
_entity.pdbx_description
1 polymer ?
#
loop_
_entity_poly.entity_id
_entity_poly.type
_entity_poly.pdbx_seq_one_letter_code
_entity_poly.pdbx_strand_id
1 'polypeptide(L)'
;MNTFAGTITFEGGVDVSKMNCKKLVVDGENTTVFVFGDTKIENSKDLVEDFETYGEMISHDLSISTEDNMNILNTDFDAEGLYELASFEGLEIDIRDISERFLDAFEVISVREAEESKKFGNRIVKVDFVY
;
A
#
# COMPACT_ATOMS: atom_id res chain seq x y z
N MET A 1 -15.71 -5.83 5.79
CA MET A 1 -14.57 -5.04 6.29
C MET A 1 -13.80 -4.64 5.06
N ASN A 2 -13.39 -3.38 4.96
CA ASN A 2 -12.64 -2.88 3.81
C ASN A 2 -11.17 -3.20 4.03
N THR A 3 -10.40 -3.40 2.98
CA THR A 3 -8.94 -3.59 3.09
C THR A 3 -8.22 -2.38 2.54
N PHE A 4 -7.06 -2.08 3.09
CA PHE A 4 -6.16 -1.04 2.58
C PHE A 4 -4.73 -1.55 2.54
N ALA A 5 -3.92 -0.96 1.67
CA ALA A 5 -2.48 -1.17 1.62
C ALA A 5 -1.79 0.01 0.96
N GLY A 6 -0.54 0.25 1.33
CA GLY A 6 0.28 1.26 0.69
C GLY A 6 1.33 1.85 1.61
N THR A 7 1.89 2.98 1.21
CA THR A 7 2.96 3.65 1.96
C THR A 7 2.53 5.03 2.43
N ILE A 8 3.09 5.43 3.57
CA ILE A 8 2.91 6.74 4.18
C ILE A 8 4.27 7.23 4.59
N THR A 9 4.61 8.48 4.27
CA THR A 9 5.86 9.09 4.72
C THR A 9 5.57 10.28 5.61
N PHE A 10 6.17 10.28 6.80
CA PHE A 10 6.11 11.33 7.79
C PHE A 10 7.42 12.11 7.83
N GLU A 11 7.34 13.41 8.11
CA GLU A 11 8.51 14.22 8.42
C GLU A 11 9.11 13.80 9.77
N GLY A 12 10.41 13.53 9.80
CA GLY A 12 11.10 13.08 11.02
C GLY A 12 10.65 11.69 11.51
N GLY A 13 10.85 11.45 12.81
CA GLY A 13 10.47 10.21 13.49
C GLY A 13 9.01 10.20 13.94
N VAL A 14 8.30 9.10 13.70
CA VAL A 14 6.89 8.93 14.10
C VAL A 14 6.71 7.73 15.04
N ASP A 15 5.85 7.87 16.05
CA ASP A 15 5.51 6.78 16.97
C ASP A 15 4.49 5.83 16.32
N VAL A 16 4.98 4.88 15.53
CA VAL A 16 4.14 3.89 14.84
C VAL A 16 3.50 2.85 15.77
N SER A 17 3.91 2.78 17.05
CA SER A 17 3.40 1.76 17.99
C SER A 17 1.90 1.87 18.22
N LYS A 18 1.33 3.06 18.00
CA LYS A 18 -0.09 3.37 18.11
C LYS A 18 -0.89 3.00 16.87
N MET A 19 -0.25 2.78 15.72
CA MET A 19 -0.94 2.38 14.50
C MET A 19 -1.46 0.95 14.64
N ASN A 20 -2.78 0.80 14.62
CA ASN A 20 -3.45 -0.49 14.77
C ASN A 20 -3.62 -1.22 13.43
N CYS A 21 -2.49 -1.46 12.76
CA CYS A 21 -2.41 -2.16 11.49
C CYS A 21 -1.08 -2.91 11.35
N LYS A 22 -1.00 -3.78 10.35
CA LYS A 22 0.27 -4.40 9.95
C LYS A 22 1.12 -3.34 9.26
N LYS A 23 2.41 -3.33 9.58
CA LYS A 23 3.32 -2.29 9.12
C LYS A 23 4.77 -2.73 9.08
N LEU A 24 5.52 -2.16 8.15
CA LEU A 24 6.97 -2.20 8.06
C LEU A 24 7.50 -0.77 8.09
N VAL A 25 8.53 -0.51 8.88
CA VAL A 25 9.07 0.84 9.09
C VAL A 25 10.43 0.97 8.43
N VAL A 26 10.61 2.02 7.64
CA VAL A 26 11.89 2.41 7.07
C VAL A 26 12.25 3.78 7.63
N ASP A 27 13.15 3.78 8.61
CA ASP A 27 13.60 4.99 9.30
C ASP A 27 14.76 5.66 8.56
N GLY A 28 14.69 6.98 8.40
CA GLY A 28 15.72 7.83 7.83
C GLY A 28 15.65 9.27 8.36
N GLU A 29 15.89 10.26 7.51
CA GLU A 29 15.55 11.66 7.82
C GLU A 29 14.02 11.84 7.96
N ASN A 30 13.29 11.09 7.14
CA ASN A 30 11.83 10.92 7.19
C ASN A 30 11.53 9.46 7.51
N THR A 31 10.35 9.20 8.08
CA THR A 31 9.89 7.83 8.35
C THR A 31 8.89 7.41 7.29
N THR A 32 9.24 6.42 6.47
CA THR A 32 8.29 5.77 5.56
C THR A 32 7.78 4.49 6.18
N VAL A 33 6.46 4.34 6.23
CA VAL A 33 5.78 3.18 6.78
C VAL A 33 4.97 2.54 5.66
N PHE A 34 5.29 1.30 5.31
CA PHE A 34 4.37 0.46 4.56
C PHE A 34 3.31 -0.06 5.53
N VAL A 35 2.03 0.08 5.19
CA VAL A 35 0.89 -0.30 6.04
C VAL A 35 -0.11 -1.11 5.23
N PHE A 36 -0.75 -2.07 5.88
CA PHE A 36 -1.93 -2.74 5.33
C PHE A 36 -2.81 -3.33 6.43
N GLY A 37 -4.03 -3.68 6.05
CA GLY A 37 -4.95 -4.42 6.91
C GLY A 37 -6.40 -4.13 6.62
N ASP A 38 -7.24 -4.48 7.58
CA ASP A 38 -8.67 -4.20 7.52
C ASP A 38 -9.01 -2.85 8.16
N THR A 39 -10.03 -2.18 7.63
CA THR A 39 -10.56 -0.92 8.16
C THR A 39 -12.09 -0.85 8.04
N LYS A 40 -12.68 0.02 8.86
CA LYS A 40 -14.09 0.43 8.76
C LYS A 40 -14.26 1.73 7.97
N ILE A 41 -13.17 2.43 7.68
CA ILE A 41 -13.17 3.65 6.88
C ILE A 41 -13.53 3.27 5.44
N GLU A 42 -14.34 4.09 4.77
CA GLU A 42 -14.92 3.76 3.46
C GLU A 42 -14.24 4.44 2.28
N ASN A 43 -13.33 5.38 2.52
CA ASN A 43 -12.64 6.11 1.46
C ASN A 43 -11.19 6.45 1.87
N SER A 44 -10.32 6.62 0.87
CA SER A 44 -8.89 6.90 1.07
C SER A 44 -8.64 8.23 1.75
N LYS A 45 -9.47 9.24 1.49
CA LYS A 45 -9.35 10.58 2.11
C LYS A 45 -9.46 10.51 3.64
N ASP A 46 -10.51 9.88 4.15
CA ASP A 46 -10.73 9.73 5.59
C ASP A 46 -9.67 8.81 6.24
N LEU A 47 -9.15 7.84 5.47
CA LEU A 47 -8.07 6.96 5.92
C LEU A 47 -6.75 7.72 6.05
N VAL A 48 -6.45 8.59 5.09
CA VAL A 48 -5.30 9.50 5.14
C VAL A 48 -5.42 10.44 6.33
N GLU A 49 -6.59 11.06 6.55
CA GLU A 49 -6.84 11.94 7.71
C GLU A 49 -6.64 11.20 9.04
N ASP A 50 -7.01 9.92 9.16
CA ASP A 50 -6.72 9.09 10.34
C ASP A 50 -5.20 8.92 10.54
N PHE A 51 -4.45 8.68 9.47
CA PHE A 51 -2.99 8.53 9.54
C PHE A 51 -2.25 9.86 9.82
N GLU A 52 -2.78 10.99 9.39
CA GLU A 52 -2.23 12.32 9.71
C GLU A 52 -2.26 12.60 11.22
N THR A 53 -3.09 11.89 12.00
CA THR A 53 -3.11 12.04 13.46
C THR A 53 -1.84 11.55 14.16
N TYR A 54 -1.01 10.72 13.49
CA TYR A 54 0.23 10.18 14.07
C TYR A 54 1.43 11.12 13.91
N GLY A 55 1.42 12.03 12.92
CA GLY A 55 2.54 12.92 12.64
C GLY A 55 2.32 13.77 11.37
N GLU A 56 3.29 14.63 11.06
CA GLU A 56 3.25 15.47 9.86
C GLU A 56 3.50 14.62 8.61
N MET A 57 2.43 14.28 7.89
CA MET A 57 2.49 13.50 6.65
C MET A 57 2.95 14.37 5.48
N ILE A 58 4.00 13.94 4.78
CA ILE A 58 4.55 14.66 3.63
C ILE A 58 4.24 13.99 2.29
N SER A 59 3.93 12.70 2.30
CA SER A 59 3.45 11.98 1.11
C SER A 59 2.77 10.68 1.50
N HIS A 60 1.89 10.19 0.62
CA HIS A 60 1.27 8.87 0.75
C HIS A 60 1.01 8.27 -0.64
N ASP A 61 0.95 6.94 -0.67
CA ASP A 61 0.45 6.13 -1.77
C ASP A 61 -0.35 4.99 -1.15
N LEU A 62 -1.60 5.30 -0.80
CA LEU A 62 -2.54 4.40 -0.12
C LEU A 62 -3.68 4.07 -1.08
N SER A 63 -4.06 2.79 -1.09
CA SER A 63 -5.25 2.29 -1.78
C SER A 63 -6.22 1.67 -0.78
N ILE A 64 -7.52 1.79 -1.05
CA ILE A 64 -8.58 1.15 -0.26
C ILE A 64 -9.54 0.40 -1.17
N SER A 65 -9.97 -0.80 -0.76
CA SER A 65 -10.76 -1.72 -1.60
C SER A 65 -12.14 -1.21 -2.00
N THR A 66 -12.61 -0.12 -1.39
CA THR A 66 -13.89 0.52 -1.74
C THR A 66 -13.76 1.49 -2.91
N GLU A 67 -12.55 1.95 -3.22
CA GLU A 67 -12.26 2.89 -4.30
C GLU A 67 -11.40 2.23 -5.38
N ASP A 68 -10.42 1.43 -4.97
CA ASP A 68 -9.46 0.78 -5.83
C ASP A 68 -9.71 -0.74 -5.90
N ASN A 69 -9.42 -1.32 -7.06
CA ASN A 69 -9.32 -2.77 -7.15
C ASN A 69 -8.01 -3.22 -6.50
N MET A 70 -8.08 -4.05 -5.47
CA MET A 70 -6.90 -4.54 -4.78
C MET A 70 -7.11 -5.92 -4.17
N ASN A 71 -6.02 -6.67 -4.04
CA ASN A 71 -5.95 -7.98 -3.39
C ASN A 71 -4.80 -7.99 -2.39
N ILE A 72 -5.08 -8.40 -1.16
CA ILE A 72 -4.04 -8.77 -0.18
C ILE A 72 -3.74 -10.25 -0.38
N LEU A 73 -2.51 -10.61 -0.74
CA LEU A 73 -2.09 -11.98 -1.04
C LEU A 73 -1.39 -12.65 0.15
N ASN A 74 -0.68 -11.87 0.96
CA ASN A 74 -0.07 -12.34 2.19
C ASN A 74 -0.27 -11.32 3.33
N THR A 75 -0.38 -11.80 4.56
CA THR A 75 -0.59 -10.98 5.78
C THR A 75 0.50 -11.16 6.83
N ASP A 76 1.49 -12.01 6.54
CA ASP A 76 2.59 -12.32 7.44
C ASP A 76 3.94 -12.08 6.75
N PHE A 77 4.77 -11.25 7.38
CA PHE A 77 6.09 -10.86 6.89
C PHE A 77 6.99 -10.53 8.08
N ASP A 78 8.30 -10.61 7.87
CA ASP A 78 9.28 -10.20 8.88
C ASP A 78 9.29 -8.67 9.03
N ALA A 79 9.17 -8.18 10.27
CA ALA A 79 9.22 -6.75 10.55
C ALA A 79 10.59 -6.12 10.27
N GLU A 80 11.64 -6.94 10.09
CA GLU A 80 12.96 -6.53 9.62
C GLU A 80 13.15 -6.69 8.11
N GLY A 81 12.10 -7.10 7.38
CA GLY A 81 12.13 -7.30 5.93
C GLY A 81 12.35 -6.01 5.14
N LEU A 82 12.66 -6.17 3.86
CA LEU A 82 12.83 -5.07 2.92
C LEU A 82 11.57 -4.89 2.09
N TYR A 83 11.05 -3.65 2.06
CA TYR A 83 9.92 -3.29 1.21
C TYR A 83 10.37 -2.88 -0.19
N GLU A 84 9.71 -3.41 -1.20
CA GLU A 84 9.89 -3.02 -2.60
C GLU A 84 8.52 -2.82 -3.28
N LEU A 85 8.39 -1.73 -4.03
CA LEU A 85 7.22 -1.42 -4.83
C LEU A 85 7.53 -1.60 -6.32
N ALA A 86 6.89 -2.55 -6.97
CA ALA A 86 6.92 -2.68 -8.43
C ALA A 86 5.67 -2.04 -9.05
N SER A 87 5.82 -1.41 -10.21
CA SER A 87 4.71 -0.86 -10.99
C SER A 87 4.71 -1.43 -12.41
N PHE A 88 3.57 -1.94 -12.84
CA PHE A 88 3.32 -2.45 -14.17
C PHE A 88 2.38 -1.49 -14.90
N GLU A 89 2.80 -0.93 -16.04
CA GLU A 89 2.03 0.06 -16.81
C GLU A 89 1.73 -0.46 -18.23
N GLY A 90 0.47 -0.35 -18.66
CA GLY A 90 0.06 -0.69 -20.02
C GLY A 90 -1.43 -0.56 -20.28
N LEU A 91 -1.82 -0.53 -21.55
CA LEU A 91 -3.22 -0.43 -21.99
C LEU A 91 -4.02 -1.70 -21.69
N GLU A 92 -3.37 -2.87 -21.76
CA GLU A 92 -4.00 -4.19 -21.63
C GLU A 92 -3.64 -4.88 -20.30
N ILE A 93 -3.11 -4.15 -19.32
CA ILE A 93 -2.82 -4.73 -18.01
C ILE A 93 -4.13 -4.93 -17.24
N ASP A 94 -4.35 -6.16 -16.77
CA ASP A 94 -5.42 -6.54 -15.85
C ASP A 94 -4.82 -6.98 -14.51
N ILE A 95 -5.38 -6.45 -13.43
CA ILE A 95 -4.96 -6.77 -12.06
C ILE A 95 -5.13 -8.27 -11.72
N ARG A 96 -6.09 -8.96 -12.32
CA ARG A 96 -6.31 -10.40 -12.12
C ARG A 96 -5.13 -11.20 -12.66
N ASP A 97 -4.67 -10.88 -13.86
CA ASP A 97 -3.50 -11.55 -14.46
C ASP A 97 -2.24 -11.34 -13.60
N ILE A 98 -2.06 -10.12 -13.07
CA ILE A 98 -0.96 -9.81 -12.15
C ILE A 98 -1.13 -10.58 -10.82
N SER A 99 -2.34 -10.62 -10.26
CA SER A 99 -2.63 -11.31 -9.00
C SER A 99 -2.40 -12.82 -9.12
N GLU A 100 -2.89 -13.45 -10.20
CA GLU A 100 -2.70 -14.88 -10.47
C GLU A 100 -1.22 -15.24 -10.62
N ARG A 101 -0.43 -14.37 -11.24
CA ARG A 101 1.03 -14.56 -11.38
C ARG A 101 1.76 -14.59 -10.03
N PHE A 102 1.25 -13.89 -9.03
CA PHE A 102 1.89 -13.75 -7.71
C PHE A 102 1.18 -14.51 -6.59
N LEU A 103 0.14 -15.28 -6.90
CA LEU A 103 -0.71 -15.93 -5.91
C LEU A 103 0.05 -16.85 -4.94
N ASP A 104 1.09 -17.53 -5.43
CA ASP A 104 1.92 -18.46 -4.67
C ASP A 104 3.22 -17.81 -4.12
N ALA A 105 3.41 -16.50 -4.33
CA ALA A 105 4.61 -15.79 -3.90
C ALA A 105 4.47 -15.27 -2.45
N PHE A 106 5.19 -15.89 -1.52
CA PHE A 106 5.16 -15.49 -0.09
C PHE A 106 5.63 -14.06 0.16
N GLU A 107 6.47 -13.51 -0.71
CA GLU A 107 7.02 -12.16 -0.57
C GLU A 107 6.02 -11.09 -1.01
N VAL A 108 4.92 -11.45 -1.69
CA VAL A 108 3.96 -10.46 -2.20
C VAL A 108 2.86 -10.22 -1.18
N ILE A 109 2.78 -8.99 -0.69
CA ILE A 109 1.79 -8.57 0.30
C ILE A 109 0.49 -8.17 -0.38
N SER A 110 0.57 -7.27 -1.37
CA SER A 110 -0.61 -6.76 -2.06
C SER A 110 -0.39 -6.48 -3.53
N VAL A 111 -1.46 -6.64 -4.30
CA VAL A 111 -1.58 -6.17 -5.67
C VAL A 111 -2.71 -5.16 -5.70
N ARG A 112 -2.46 -3.95 -6.18
CA ARG A 112 -3.43 -2.86 -6.14
C ARG A 112 -3.38 -2.03 -7.42
N GLU A 113 -4.56 -1.72 -7.96
CA GLU A 113 -4.70 -0.84 -9.11
C GLU A 113 -4.48 0.60 -8.65
N ALA A 114 -3.68 1.34 -9.39
CA ALA A 114 -3.49 2.77 -9.22
C ALA A 114 -4.20 3.51 -10.36
N GLU A 115 -4.61 4.76 -10.12
CA GLU A 115 -5.36 5.55 -11.10
C GLU A 115 -4.78 5.51 -12.51
N GLU A 116 -5.65 5.42 -13.52
CA GLU A 116 -5.27 5.47 -14.93
C GLU A 116 -4.47 6.74 -15.23
N SER A 117 -3.37 6.58 -15.98
CA SER A 117 -2.62 7.70 -16.52
C SER A 117 -3.51 8.49 -17.48
N LYS A 118 -4.07 9.61 -17.01
CA LYS A 118 -4.94 10.52 -17.80
C LYS A 118 -4.32 10.99 -19.12
N LYS A 119 -2.99 10.91 -19.24
CA LYS A 119 -2.22 11.36 -20.40
C LYS A 119 -2.09 10.30 -21.49
N PHE A 120 -2.11 9.01 -21.13
CA PHE A 120 -1.86 7.91 -22.07
C PHE A 120 -2.95 6.84 -22.07
N GLY A 121 -3.92 6.92 -21.14
CA GLY A 121 -4.96 5.90 -20.96
C GLY A 121 -4.40 4.57 -20.43
N ASN A 122 -3.17 4.56 -19.93
CA ASN A 122 -2.53 3.35 -19.41
C ASN A 122 -3.04 3.07 -18.01
N ARG A 123 -3.31 1.79 -17.73
CA ARG A 123 -3.54 1.29 -16.38
C ARG A 123 -2.22 1.06 -15.69
N ILE A 124 -2.19 1.29 -14.39
CA ILE A 124 -1.03 1.05 -13.54
C ILE A 124 -1.45 0.07 -12.46
N VAL A 125 -0.78 -1.09 -12.41
CA VAL A 125 -0.94 -2.06 -11.31
C VAL A 125 0.33 -2.05 -10.49
N LYS A 126 0.17 -1.84 -9.18
CA LYS A 126 1.25 -1.83 -8.20
C LYS A 126 1.28 -3.15 -7.44
N VAL A 127 2.49 -3.64 -7.17
CA VAL A 127 2.72 -4.86 -6.40
C VAL A 127 3.69 -4.54 -5.27
N ASP A 128 3.24 -4.77 -4.04
CA ASP A 128 3.96 -4.52 -2.81
C ASP A 128 4.65 -5.82 -2.35
N PHE A 129 5.98 -5.81 -2.32
CA PHE A 129 6.81 -6.94 -1.88
C PHE A 129 7.42 -6.65 -0.50
N VAL A 130 7.55 -7.70 0.30
CA VAL A 130 8.37 -7.72 1.52
C VAL A 130 9.14 -9.04 1.60
N TYR A 131 10.47 -8.96 1.69
CA TYR A 131 11.40 -10.11 1.72
C TYR A 131 12.47 -10.00 2.80
#